data_AF-A0A662I258-F1
#
_entry.id   AF-A0A662I258-F1
#
_cell.length_a   1.000
_cell.length_b   1.000
_cell.length_c   1.000
_cell.angle_alpha   90.00
_cell.angle_beta   90.00
_cell.angle_gamma   90.00
#
_symmetry.space_group_name_H-M   'P 1'
#
loop_
_entity.id
_entity.type
_entity.pdbx_description
1 polymer ?
#
loop_
_entity_poly.entity_id
_entity_poly.type
_entity_poly.pdbx_seq_one_letter_code
_entity_poly.pdbx_strand_id
1 'polypeptide(L)'
;MKVKYMFIVSEKGGEYRVKNPFKGMRVVLPDVDENKEKLIEGEILVFETRPGACYLLYAEGEKPQPGDLNIPVPSRKPSETNWFGVKLHRKLFYEL
;
A
#
# COMPACT_ATOMS: atom_id res chain seq x y z
N MET A 1 6.85 -8.74 13.07
CA MET A 1 6.04 -8.13 11.99
C MET A 1 6.98 -7.84 10.82
N LYS A 2 6.65 -8.26 9.59
CA LYS A 2 7.48 -8.03 8.38
C LYS A 2 6.72 -7.07 7.47
N VAL A 3 7.38 -6.03 6.97
CA VAL A 3 6.81 -5.10 5.98
C VAL A 3 6.91 -5.74 4.60
N LYS A 4 5.79 -5.81 3.85
CA LYS A 4 5.76 -6.34 2.48
C LYS A 4 6.08 -5.26 1.44
N TYR A 5 5.46 -4.09 1.59
CA TYR A 5 5.65 -2.93 0.73
C TYR A 5 5.38 -1.66 1.52
N MET A 6 5.78 -0.52 0.97
CA MET A 6 5.55 0.81 1.52
C MET A 6 5.03 1.73 0.43
N PHE A 7 3.91 2.40 0.68
CA PHE A 7 3.33 3.38 -0.22
C PHE A 7 3.60 4.79 0.32
N ILE A 8 4.16 5.65 -0.53
CA ILE A 8 4.52 7.02 -0.15
C ILE A 8 3.88 7.98 -1.14
N VAL A 9 3.26 9.04 -0.61
CA VAL A 9 2.81 10.18 -1.40
C VAL A 9 3.65 11.38 -0.97
N SER A 10 4.33 12.01 -1.92
CA SER A 10 5.10 13.22 -1.64
C SER A 10 4.29 14.44 -2.03
N GLU A 11 3.89 15.27 -1.07
CA GLU A 11 3.10 16.48 -1.36
C GLU A 11 3.98 17.63 -1.86
N LYS A 12 5.20 17.75 -1.32
CA LYS A 12 6.11 18.87 -1.57
C LYS A 12 7.26 18.54 -2.54
N GLY A 13 7.63 17.27 -2.70
CA GLY A 13 8.85 16.87 -3.41
C GLY A 13 10.14 17.12 -2.62
N GLY A 14 11.28 16.78 -3.25
CA GLY A 14 12.64 16.89 -2.70
C GLY A 14 13.19 15.57 -2.13
N GLU A 15 14.36 15.65 -1.51
CA GLU A 15 15.05 14.50 -0.91
C GLU A 15 14.21 13.89 0.22
N TYR A 16 13.86 12.61 0.06
CA TYR A 16 13.17 11.82 1.07
C TYR A 16 14.12 10.79 1.69
N ARG A 17 14.06 10.66 3.02
CA ARG A 17 14.91 9.77 3.80
C ARG A 17 14.04 8.92 4.72
N VAL A 18 14.17 7.60 4.63
CA VAL A 18 13.40 6.66 5.47
C VAL A 18 14.25 5.49 5.91
N LYS A 19 14.07 5.04 7.15
CA LYS A 19 14.73 3.84 7.65
C LYS A 19 14.25 2.63 6.86
N ASN A 20 15.18 1.82 6.35
CA ASN A 20 14.87 0.64 5.55
C ASN A 20 14.06 -0.39 6.37
N PRO A 21 12.77 -0.60 6.05
CA PRO A 21 11.93 -1.53 6.79
C PRO A 21 12.16 -2.99 6.38
N PHE A 22 12.91 -3.24 5.30
CA PHE A 22 13.13 -4.55 4.68
C PHE A 22 14.41 -5.23 5.18
N LYS A 23 14.79 -5.00 6.44
CA LYS A 23 15.97 -5.62 7.09
C LYS A 23 17.30 -5.40 6.35
N GLY A 24 17.46 -4.24 5.72
CA GLY A 24 18.69 -3.90 4.98
C GLY A 24 18.78 -4.55 3.59
N MET A 25 17.73 -5.23 3.12
CA MET A 25 17.66 -5.69 1.73
C MET A 25 17.65 -4.52 0.76
N ARG A 26 18.05 -4.79 -0.48
CA ARG A 26 17.86 -3.89 -1.62
C ARG A 26 16.37 -3.65 -1.83
N VAL A 27 16.04 -2.41 -2.12
CA VAL A 27 14.67 -1.95 -2.30
C VAL A 27 14.52 -1.42 -3.70
N VAL A 28 13.43 -1.83 -4.35
CA VAL A 28 13.04 -1.35 -5.66
C VAL A 28 12.22 -0.08 -5.49
N LEU A 29 12.67 0.99 -6.13
CA LEU A 29 11.95 2.24 -6.30
C LEU A 29 11.56 2.36 -7.79
N PRO A 30 10.30 2.10 -8.15
CA PRO A 30 9.81 2.35 -9.49
C PRO A 30 9.86 3.86 -9.78
N ASP A 31 10.49 4.23 -10.89
CA ASP A 31 10.43 5.57 -11.45
C ASP A 31 9.04 5.78 -12.05
N VAL A 32 8.37 6.86 -11.65
CA VAL A 32 7.00 7.18 -12.05
C VAL A 32 6.94 7.59 -13.53
N ASP A 33 8.05 8.08 -14.10
CA ASP A 33 8.08 8.66 -15.44
C ASP A 33 8.75 7.75 -16.48
N GLU A 34 9.84 7.10 -16.11
CA GLU A 34 10.66 6.38 -17.10
C GLU A 34 10.33 4.89 -17.21
N ASN A 35 9.37 4.39 -16.42
CA ASN A 35 9.09 2.96 -16.26
C ASN A 35 10.38 2.16 -15.95
N LYS A 36 11.35 2.82 -15.32
CA LYS A 36 12.62 2.24 -14.88
C LYS A 36 12.54 1.92 -13.41
N GLU A 37 13.09 0.80 -13.00
CA GLU A 37 13.21 0.45 -11.60
C GLU A 37 14.61 0.87 -11.12
N LYS A 38 14.67 1.66 -10.04
CA LYS A 38 15.92 2.03 -9.38
C LYS A 38 16.09 1.15 -8.14
N LEU A 39 17.27 0.55 -8.00
CA LEU A 39 17.63 -0.18 -6.78
C LEU A 39 18.33 0.76 -5.80
N ILE A 40 17.87 0.75 -4.55
CA ILE A 40 18.44 1.52 -3.44
C ILE A 40 18.70 0.59 -2.25
N GLU A 41 19.78 0.82 -1.52
CA GLU A 41 20.21 -0.01 -0.40
C GLU A 41 20.77 0.82 0.76
N GLY A 42 20.93 0.17 1.92
CA GLY A 42 21.40 0.79 3.15
C GLY A 42 20.38 0.76 4.28
N GLU A 43 20.81 1.18 5.47
CA GLU A 43 19.94 1.29 6.65
C GLU A 43 18.93 2.44 6.52
N ILE A 44 19.32 3.50 5.81
CA ILE A 44 18.49 4.65 5.48
C ILE A 44 18.42 4.71 3.95
N LEU A 45 17.21 4.59 3.43
CA LEU A 45 16.89 4.78 2.02
C LEU A 45 16.81 6.28 1.74
N VAL A 46 17.54 6.75 0.74
CA VAL A 46 17.56 8.15 0.32
C VAL A 46 17.25 8.24 -1.17
N PHE A 47 16.25 9.04 -1.54
CA PHE A 47 15.87 9.25 -2.94
C PHE A 47 15.14 10.57 -3.12
N GLU A 48 15.16 11.10 -4.34
CA GLU A 48 14.43 12.32 -4.71
C GLU A 48 12.96 12.01 -4.98
N THR A 49 12.07 12.88 -4.50
CA THR A 49 10.63 12.80 -4.72
C THR A 49 10.10 14.01 -5.47
N ARG A 50 8.97 13.85 -6.15
CA ARG A 50 8.27 14.94 -6.84
C ARG A 50 6.97 15.32 -6.13
N PRO A 51 6.57 16.59 -6.16
CA PRO A 51 5.28 17.01 -5.61
C PRO A 51 4.11 16.27 -6.30
N GLY A 52 3.19 15.74 -5.51
CA GLY A 52 2.04 14.96 -5.95
C GLY A 52 2.33 13.51 -6.39
N ALA A 53 3.58 13.07 -6.38
CA ALA A 53 3.94 11.73 -6.88
C ALA A 53 3.73 10.64 -5.83
N CYS A 54 3.36 9.46 -6.31
CA CYS A 54 3.14 8.26 -5.52
C CYS A 54 4.25 7.23 -5.80
N TYR A 55 4.83 6.67 -4.75
CA TYR A 55 5.91 5.69 -4.83
C TYR A 55 5.52 4.41 -4.10
N LEU A 56 5.75 3.26 -4.73
CA LEU A 56 5.56 1.94 -4.13
C LEU A 56 6.91 1.26 -3.99
N LEU A 57 7.40 1.18 -2.75
CA LEU A 57 8.67 0.53 -2.41
C LEU A 57 8.42 -0.91 -1.97
N TYR A 58 9.27 -1.82 -2.44
CA TYR A 58 9.27 -3.23 -2.03
C TYR A 58 10.69 -3.80 -2.08
N ALA A 59 10.93 -4.87 -1.32
CA ALA A 59 12.23 -5.54 -1.35
C ALA A 59 12.48 -6.18 -2.73
N GLU A 60 13.73 -6.18 -3.18
CA GLU A 60 14.12 -6.85 -4.43
C GLU A 60 13.69 -8.32 -4.42
N GLY A 61 13.03 -8.75 -5.50
CA GLY A 61 12.44 -10.10 -5.62
C GLY A 61 11.08 -10.29 -4.94
N GLU A 62 10.61 -9.34 -4.12
CA GLU A 62 9.31 -9.39 -3.42
C GLU A 62 8.30 -8.39 -4.02
N LYS A 63 8.20 -8.35 -5.36
CA LYS A 63 7.25 -7.45 -6.03
C LYS A 63 5.81 -7.78 -5.61
N PRO A 64 5.05 -6.81 -5.06
CA PRO A 64 3.68 -7.04 -4.62
C PRO A 64 2.79 -7.34 -5.83
N GLN A 65 1.90 -8.31 -5.69
CA GLN A 65 0.88 -8.59 -6.71
C GLN A 65 -0.30 -7.63 -6.53
N PRO A 66 -1.13 -7.40 -7.59
CA PRO A 66 -2.30 -6.54 -7.47
C PRO A 66 -3.25 -6.92 -6.33
N GLY A 67 -3.34 -8.20 -6.00
CA GLY A 67 -4.14 -8.69 -4.87
C GLY A 67 -3.60 -8.29 -3.49
N ASP A 68 -2.29 -8.07 -3.34
CA ASP A 68 -1.66 -7.62 -2.09
C ASP A 68 -1.93 -6.13 -1.80
N LEU A 69 -2.28 -5.35 -2.83
CA LEU A 69 -2.59 -3.93 -2.71
C LEU A 69 -4.02 -3.68 -2.21
N ASN A 70 -4.87 -4.70 -2.24
CA ASN A 70 -6.23 -4.60 -1.73
C ASN A 70 -6.25 -4.77 -0.21
N ILE A 71 -6.90 -3.84 0.49
CA ILE A 71 -7.21 -4.02 1.90
C ILE A 71 -8.20 -5.18 1.99
N PRO A 72 -7.89 -6.27 2.73
CA PRO A 72 -8.81 -7.38 2.86
C PRO A 72 -10.07 -6.91 3.58
N VAL A 73 -11.17 -6.80 2.84
CA VAL A 73 -12.49 -6.58 3.42
C VAL A 73 -12.91 -7.92 4.02
N PRO A 74 -13.10 -8.03 5.35
CA PRO A 74 -13.57 -9.27 5.93
C PRO A 74 -14.90 -9.65 5.31
N SER A 75 -15.05 -10.92 4.92
CA SER A 75 -16.34 -11.46 4.50
C SER A 75 -17.30 -11.36 5.68
N ARG A 76 -18.37 -10.59 5.51
CA ARG A 76 -19.40 -10.35 6.52
C ARG A 76 -20.74 -10.75 5.93
N LYS A 77 -21.55 -11.46 6.71
CA LYS A 77 -22.96 -11.70 6.38
C LYS A 77 -23.69 -10.34 6.36
N PRO A 78 -24.78 -10.18 5.60
CA PRO A 78 -25.55 -8.94 5.58
C PRO A 78 -25.97 -8.45 6.99
N SER A 79 -26.24 -9.37 7.92
CA SER A 79 -26.57 -9.10 9.32
C SER A 79 -25.41 -8.59 10.18
N GLU A 80 -24.17 -8.69 9.69
CA GLU A 80 -22.94 -8.26 10.34
C GLU A 80 -22.45 -6.91 9.77
N THR A 81 -23.14 -6.37 8.76
CA THR A 81 -22.85 -5.08 8.15
C THR A 81 -23.69 -3.99 8.83
N ASN A 82 -23.03 -2.92 9.28
CA ASN A 82 -23.69 -1.76 9.84
C ASN A 82 -23.77 -0.64 8.80
N TRP A 83 -24.93 -0.01 8.66
CA TRP A 83 -25.08 1.28 7.96
C TRP A 83 -25.16 2.38 9.02
N PHE A 84 -24.15 3.27 9.08
CA PHE A 84 -24.03 4.32 10.12
C PHE A 84 -24.27 3.83 11.56
N GLY A 85 -23.71 2.68 11.94
CA GLY A 85 -23.85 2.11 13.29
C GLY A 85 -25.14 1.31 13.54
N VAL A 86 -26.01 1.17 12.53
CA VAL A 86 -27.21 0.32 12.61
C VAL A 86 -26.98 -0.99 11.87
N LYS A 87 -27.16 -2.13 12.54
CA LYS A 87 -27.10 -3.45 11.89
C LYS A 87 -28.17 -3.55 10.81
N LEU A 88 -27.77 -3.93 9.59
CA LEU A 88 -28.70 -4.14 8.50
C LEU A 88 -29.46 -5.46 8.72
N HIS A 89 -30.54 -5.42 9.50
CA HIS A 89 -31.49 -6.53 9.54
C HIS A 89 -32.30 -6.53 8.25
N ARG A 90 -31.88 -7.35 7.27
CA ARG A 90 -32.79 -7.81 6.21
C ARG A 90 -33.91 -8.61 6.90
N LYS A 91 -35.05 -7.96 7.17
CA LYS A 91 -36.32 -8.69 7.13
C LYS A 91 -36.49 -9.08 5.66
N LEU A 92 -36.29 -10.36 5.36
CA LEU A 92 -36.83 -10.98 4.16
C LEU A 92 -38.35 -10.78 4.23
N PHE A 93 -38.85 -9.72 3.63
CA PHE A 93 -40.24 -9.68 3.19
C PHE A 93 -40.30 -10.58 1.95
N TYR A 94 -40.57 -11.86 2.17
CA TYR A 94 -41.31 -12.64 1.19
C TYR A 94 -42.78 -12.26 1.38
N GLU A 95 -43.35 -11.61 0.37
CA GLU A 95 -44.78 -11.39 0.06
C GLU A 95 -44.74 -10.39 -1.12
N LEU A 96 -45.09 -10.72 -2.37
CA LEU A 96 -46.06 -11.66 -2.95
C LEU A 96 -45.49 -12.32 -4.22
#